data_AF-A9B500-F1
#
_entry.id   AF-A9B500-F1
#
_cell.length_a   1.000
_cell.length_b   1.000
_cell.length_c   1.000
_cell.angle_alpha   90.00
_cell.angle_beta   90.00
_cell.angle_gamma   90.00
#
_symmetry.space_group_name_H-M   'P 1'
#
loop_
_entity.id
_entity.type
_entity.pdbx_description
1 polymer ?
#
loop_
_entity_poly.entity_id
_entity_poly.type
_entity_poly.pdbx_seq_one_letter_code
_entity_poly.pdbx_strand_id
1 'polypeptide(L)' 'MTYTLIGAAMEVHQQLGPGLLESVYQKALAYELQQRHVLFVEQQHLPV' A
#
# COMPACT_ATOMS: atom_id res chain seq x y z
N MET A 1 6.27 -14.39 -2.98
CA MET A 1 5.41 -13.69 -2.00
C MET A 1 5.89 -12.26 -1.73
N THR A 2 7.17 -12.02 -1.38
CA THR A 2 7.68 -10.68 -1.01
C THR A 2 7.79 -9.67 -2.16
N TYR A 3 8.13 -10.12 -3.37
CA TYR A 3 8.31 -9.24 -4.53
C TYR A 3 7.05 -8.49 -4.95
N THR A 4 5.87 -9.08 -4.78
CA THR A 4 4.59 -8.45 -5.13
C THR A 4 4.29 -7.24 -4.25
N LEU A 5 4.58 -7.35 -2.95
CA LEU A 5 4.39 -6.26 -1.99
C LEU A 5 5.39 -5.12 -2.26
N ILE A 6 6.66 -5.46 -2.47
CA ILE A 6 7.71 -4.47 -2.76
C ILE A 6 7.40 -3.75 -4.09
N GLY A 7 7.01 -4.50 -5.12
CA GLY A 7 6.59 -3.94 -6.41
C GLY A 7 5.40 -2.98 -6.29
N ALA A 8 4.37 -3.37 -5.53
CA ALA A 8 3.22 -2.50 -5.27
C ALA A 8 3.63 -1.21 -4.55
N ALA A 9 4.48 -1.29 -3.53
CA ALA A 9 4.99 -0.12 -2.81
C ALA A 9 5.87 0.78 -3.70
N MET A 10 6.70 0.19 -4.56
CA MET A 10 7.52 0.93 -5.51
C MET A 10 6.67 1.64 -6.57
N GLU A 11 5.63 1.00 -7.10
CA GLU A 11 4.71 1.63 -8.06
C GLU A 11 3.93 2.77 -7.43
N VAL A 12 3.39 2.58 -6.22
CA VAL A 12 2.75 3.67 -5.46
C VAL A 12 3.71 4.83 -5.29
N HIS A 13 4.94 4.58 -4.83
CA HIS A 13 5.93 5.64 -4.63
C HIS A 13 6.33 6.35 -5.93
N GLN A 14 6.44 5.60 -7.04
CA GLN A 14 6.76 6.16 -8.35
C GLN A 14 5.64 7.06 -8.89
N GLN A 15 4.38 6.65 -8.72
CA GLN A 15 3.22 7.40 -9.21
C GLN A 15 2.89 8.62 -8.34
N LEU A 16 2.94 8.47 -7.01
CA LEU A 16 2.54 9.52 -6.07
C LEU A 16 3.65 10.54 -5.81
N GLY A 17 4.91 10.12 -5.83
CA GLY A 17 6.05 10.94 -5.44
C GLY A 17 6.13 11.25 -3.94
N PRO A 18 7.27 11.80 -3.47
CA PRO A 18 7.49 12.11 -2.06
C PRO A 18 6.66 13.32 -1.59
N GLY A 19 6.31 13.34 -0.29
CA GLY A 19 5.69 14.51 0.36
C GLY A 19 4.17 14.44 0.56
N LEU A 20 3.53 13.30 0.29
CA LEU A 20 2.11 13.10 0.58
C LEU A 20 1.85 12.55 1.99
N LEU A 21 0.62 12.71 2.44
CA LEU A 21 0.16 12.16 3.72
C LEU A 21 0.18 10.63 3.70
N GLU A 22 0.49 10.04 4.86
CA GLU A 22 0.49 8.59 5.06
C GLU A 22 -0.85 7.94 4.66
N SER A 23 -1.98 8.62 4.93
CA SER A 23 -3.32 8.15 4.54
C SER A 23 -3.51 8.02 3.03
N VAL A 24 -2.81 8.83 2.23
CA VAL A 24 -2.85 8.76 0.76
C VAL A 24 -2.00 7.59 0.27
N TYR A 25 -0.82 7.42 0.85
CA TYR A 25 0.03 6.25 0.59
C TYR A 25 -0.67 4.94 0.93
N GLN A 26 -1.36 4.89 2.07
CA GLN A 26 -2.07 3.71 2.53
C GLN A 26 -3.21 3.34 1.58
N LYS A 27 -4.02 4.31 1.14
CA LYS A 27 -5.08 4.10 0.14
C LYS A 27 -4.54 3.66 -1.22
N ALA A 28 -3.46 4.27 -1.68
CA ALA A 28 -2.84 3.91 -2.95
C ALA A 28 -2.26 2.48 -2.93
N LEU A 29 -1.62 2.10 -1.80
CA LEU A 29 -1.10 0.75 -1.61
C LEU A 29 -2.24 -0.28 -1.50
N ALA A 30 -3.31 0.03 -0.75
CA ALA A 30 -4.50 -0.81 -0.67
C ALA A 30 -5.12 -1.05 -2.05
N TYR A 31 -5.26 0.00 -2.86
CA TYR A 31 -5.75 -0.10 -4.23
C TYR A 31 -4.88 -1.04 -5.07
N GLU A 32 -3.55 -0.87 -5.04
CA GLU A 32 -2.62 -1.72 -5.78
C GLU A 32 -2.65 -3.18 -5.32
N LEU A 33 -2.72 -3.43 -4.02
CA LEU A 33 -2.81 -4.79 -3.48
C LEU A 33 -4.14 -5.45 -3.85
N GLN A 34 -5.23 -4.68 -3.89
CA GLN A 34 -6.53 -5.16 -4.35
C GLN A 34 -6.50 -5.53 -5.84
N GLN A 35 -5.90 -4.70 -6.70
CA GLN A 35 -5.75 -5.03 -8.13
C GLN A 35 -4.92 -6.31 -8.35
N ARG A 36 -3.91 -6.52 -7.51
CA ARG A 36 -3.05 -7.71 -7.55
C ARG A 36 -3.66 -8.93 -6.84
N HIS A 37 -4.90 -8.83 -6.35
CA HIS A 37 -5.60 -9.87 -5.59
C HIS A 37 -4.79 -10.40 -4.40
N VAL A 38 -3.98 -9.53 -3.79
CA VAL A 38 -3.21 -9.84 -2.58
C VAL A 38 -4.14 -9.67 -1.38
N LEU A 39 -4.11 -10.61 -0.45
CA LEU A 39 -4.83 -10.48 0.81
C LEU A 39 -4.09 -9.50 1.72
N PHE A 40 -4.79 -8.46 2.19
CA PHE A 40 -4.27 -7.46 3.12
C PHE A 40 -5.38 -7.00 4.08
N VAL A 41 -4.96 -6.35 5.17
CA VAL A 41 -5.85 -5.72 6.15
C VAL A 41 -5.44 -4.26 6.27
N GLU A 42 -6.39 -3.35 6.03
CA GLU A 42 -6.19 -1.92 6.23
C GLU A 42 -6.41 -1.54 7.69
N GLN A 43 -5.59 -0.63 8.21
CA GLN A 43 -5.75 -0.01 9.53
C GLN A 43 -6.10 -1.02 10.64
N GLN A 44 -5.28 -2.07 10.79
CA GLN A 44 -5.43 -3.03 11.88
C GLN A 44 -5.37 -2.29 13.22
N HIS A 45 -6.51 -2.20 13.91
CA HIS A 45 -6.57 -1.61 15.24
C HIS A 45 -5.80 -2.53 16.20
N LEU A 46 -4.59 -2.13 16.60
CA LEU A 46 -3.84 -2.87 17.61
C LEU A 46 -4.48 -2.61 18.98
N PRO A 47 -4.69 -3.67 19.79
CA PRO A 47 -5.09 -3.49 21.18
C PRO A 47 -3.96 -2.79 21.94
N VAL A 48 -4.32 -1.75 22.69
CA VAL A 48 -3.43 -1.02 23.61
C VAL A 48 -3.28 -1.74 24.93
#